data_AF-A0A7S1EDY8-F1
#
_entry.id   AF-A0A7S1EDY8-F1
#
_cell.length_a   1.000
_cell.length_b   1.000
_cell.length_c   1.000
_cell.angle_alpha   90.00
_cell.angle_beta   90.00
_cell.angle_gamma   90.00
#
_symmetry.space_group_name_H-M   'P 1'
#
loop_
_entity.id
_entity.type
_entity.pdbx_description
1 polymer ?
#
loop_
_entity_poly.entity_id
_entity_poly.type
_entity_poly.pdbx_seq_one_letter_code
_entity_poly.pdbx_strand_id
1 'polypeptide(L)'
;EDLEMESSLHVLFRLFKGLIMLNEPSLIELCLSDEHVFDTMGILEHDPDYPNHKLQHREYLRSPKLFKQAVPIRDAATLAKIHLNFRLTYLKDVVMARYIDDMSFGTIRELISLNNAEIVNHVHDNTKLLQQLFDLCGSRPNGA
;
A
#
# COMPACT_ATOMS: atom_id res chain seq x y z
N GLU A 1 -33.56 -3.79 7.36
CA GLU A 1 -32.52 -2.86 7.86
C GLU A 1 -31.13 -3.50 7.90
N ASP A 2 -30.73 -4.31 8.89
CA ASP A 2 -29.34 -4.81 8.96
C ASP A 2 -28.91 -5.68 7.76
N LEU A 3 -29.79 -6.57 7.29
CA LEU A 3 -29.53 -7.40 6.10
C LEU A 3 -29.45 -6.59 4.80
N GLU A 4 -30.18 -5.47 4.72
CA GLU A 4 -30.15 -4.57 3.55
C GLU A 4 -28.86 -3.73 3.51
N MET A 5 -28.37 -3.32 4.69
CA MET A 5 -27.08 -2.64 4.82
C MET A 5 -25.91 -3.56 4.42
N GLU A 6 -25.91 -4.81 4.88
CA GLU A 6 -24.88 -5.79 4.48
C GLU A 6 -24.90 -6.06 2.97
N SER A 7 -26.10 -6.19 2.39
CA SER A 7 -26.24 -6.38 0.94
C SER A 7 -25.66 -5.21 0.13
N SER A 8 -25.79 -3.98 0.65
CA SER A 8 -25.25 -2.77 0.03
C SER A 8 -23.71 -2.72 0.12
N LEU A 9 -23.14 -3.16 1.24
CA LEU A 9 -21.69 -3.30 1.40
C LEU A 9 -21.09 -4.33 0.44
N HIS A 10 -21.77 -5.45 0.22
CA HIS A 10 -21.36 -6.43 -0.79
C HIS A 10 -21.41 -5.87 -2.23
N VAL A 11 -22.35 -4.97 -2.53
CA VAL A 11 -22.38 -4.27 -3.83
C VAL A 11 -21.16 -3.35 -3.94
N LEU A 12 -20.86 -2.56 -2.91
CA LEU A 12 -19.67 -1.71 -2.89
C LEU A 12 -18.39 -2.51 -3.05
N PHE A 13 -18.26 -3.64 -2.36
CA PHE A 13 -17.13 -4.56 -2.51
C PHE A 13 -16.94 -4.97 -3.98
N ARG A 14 -18.00 -5.46 -4.63
CA ARG A 14 -17.93 -5.87 -6.04
C ARG A 14 -17.56 -4.73 -6.98
N LEU A 15 -18.07 -3.52 -6.73
CA LEU A 15 -17.75 -2.33 -7.51
C LEU A 15 -16.26 -1.96 -7.37
N PHE A 16 -15.75 -1.87 -6.13
CA PHE A 16 -14.36 -1.50 -5.88
C PHE A 16 -13.38 -2.57 -6.35
N LYS A 17 -13.71 -3.85 -6.16
CA LYS A 17 -12.99 -4.96 -6.79
C LYS A 17 -12.94 -4.78 -8.31
N GLY A 18 -14.09 -4.48 -8.94
CA GLY A 18 -14.17 -4.21 -10.37
C GLY A 18 -13.28 -3.04 -10.80
N LEU A 19 -13.30 -1.92 -10.06
CA LEU A 19 -12.46 -0.75 -10.33
C LEU A 19 -10.96 -1.09 -10.32
N ILE A 20 -10.51 -1.84 -9.31
CA ILE A 20 -9.11 -2.29 -9.23
C ILE A 20 -8.76 -3.20 -10.43
N MET A 21 -9.67 -4.09 -10.80
CA MET A 21 -9.49 -5.04 -11.91
C MET A 21 -9.61 -4.39 -13.30
N LEU A 22 -9.93 -3.09 -13.40
CA LEU A 22 -9.81 -2.36 -14.68
C LEU A 22 -8.36 -2.16 -15.10
N ASN A 23 -7.40 -2.42 -14.20
CA ASN A 23 -5.95 -2.33 -14.46
C ASN A 23 -5.50 -0.96 -14.96
N GLU A 24 -6.24 0.08 -14.56
CA GLU A 24 -5.90 1.46 -14.85
C GLU A 24 -5.06 2.03 -13.69
N PRO A 25 -3.80 2.42 -13.94
CA PRO A 25 -2.86 2.79 -12.88
C PRO A 25 -3.36 3.94 -12.00
N SER A 26 -3.92 5.00 -12.58
CA SER A 26 -4.30 6.21 -11.82
C SER A 26 -5.46 5.96 -10.86
N LEU A 27 -6.39 5.06 -11.18
CA LEU A 27 -7.50 4.61 -10.35
C LEU A 27 -6.98 3.76 -9.20
N ILE A 28 -6.03 2.86 -9.45
CA ILE A 28 -5.39 2.07 -8.40
C ILE A 28 -4.67 3.01 -7.42
N GLU A 29 -3.89 3.97 -7.93
CA GLU A 29 -3.21 4.97 -7.11
C GLU A 29 -4.19 5.83 -6.33
N LEU A 30 -5.28 6.28 -6.96
CA LEU A 30 -6.32 7.06 -6.30
C LEU A 30 -6.98 6.28 -5.17
N CYS A 31 -7.35 5.02 -5.39
CA CYS A 31 -7.93 4.15 -4.37
C CYS A 31 -7.00 3.96 -3.16
N LEU A 32 -5.69 4.00 -3.37
CA LEU A 32 -4.66 3.80 -2.34
C LEU A 32 -4.02 5.11 -1.86
N SER A 33 -4.52 6.27 -2.30
CA SER A 33 -4.07 7.58 -1.86
C SER A 33 -4.34 7.80 -0.37
N ASP A 34 -3.63 8.75 0.24
CA ASP A 34 -3.81 9.08 1.67
C ASP A 34 -5.25 9.47 2.01
N GLU A 35 -5.95 10.09 1.06
CA GLU A 35 -7.34 10.52 1.20
C GLU A 35 -8.31 9.32 1.20
N HIS A 36 -8.10 8.34 0.33
CA HIS A 36 -9.10 7.29 0.06
C HIS A 36 -8.75 5.91 0.62
N VAL A 37 -7.50 5.67 1.02
CA VAL A 37 -7.03 4.32 1.39
C VAL A 37 -7.88 3.67 2.48
N PHE A 38 -8.31 4.43 3.51
CA PHE A 38 -9.10 3.84 4.58
C PHE A 38 -10.53 3.51 4.15
N ASP A 39 -11.13 4.32 3.28
CA ASP A 39 -12.48 4.06 2.77
C ASP A 39 -12.46 2.86 1.82
N THR A 40 -11.49 2.82 0.90
CA THR A 40 -11.24 1.67 0.03
C THR A 40 -11.06 0.39 0.85
N MET A 41 -10.21 0.41 1.87
CA MET A 41 -9.94 -0.77 2.70
C MET A 41 -11.17 -1.16 3.51
N GLY A 42 -11.91 -0.18 4.04
CA GLY A 42 -13.17 -0.44 4.75
C GLY A 42 -14.20 -1.13 3.87
N ILE A 43 -14.32 -0.74 2.60
CA ILE A 43 -15.20 -1.41 1.63
C ILE A 43 -14.72 -2.84 1.35
N LEU A 44 -13.41 -3.03 1.16
CA LEU A 44 -12.81 -4.33 0.85
C LEU A 44 -12.81 -5.32 2.03
N GLU A 45 -13.05 -4.86 3.27
CA GLU A 45 -13.25 -5.73 4.45
C GLU A 45 -14.56 -6.53 4.38
N HIS A 46 -15.54 -6.10 3.56
CA HIS A 46 -16.87 -6.71 3.43
C HIS A 46 -16.96 -7.69 2.25
N ASP A 47 -16.00 -8.62 2.19
CA ASP A 47 -15.98 -9.67 1.17
C ASP A 47 -17.19 -10.61 1.30
N PRO A 48 -18.11 -10.66 0.31
CA PRO A 48 -19.29 -11.52 0.34
C PRO A 48 -18.95 -13.01 0.28
N ASP A 49 -17.77 -13.37 -0.23
CA ASP A 49 -17.33 -14.77 -0.29
C ASP A 49 -16.90 -15.27 1.11
N TYR A 50 -16.69 -14.36 2.07
CA TYR A 50 -16.22 -14.66 3.42
C TYR A 50 -16.95 -13.85 4.51
N PRO A 51 -18.28 -14.01 4.64
CA PRO A 51 -19.11 -13.18 5.54
C PRO A 51 -18.75 -13.32 7.03
N ASN A 52 -18.11 -14.42 7.41
CA ASN A 52 -17.69 -14.68 8.80
C ASN A 52 -16.23 -14.28 9.07
N HIS A 53 -15.50 -13.79 8.06
CA HIS A 53 -14.09 -13.44 8.18
C HIS A 53 -13.92 -11.92 8.03
N LYS A 54 -14.25 -11.19 9.10
CA LYS A 54 -14.04 -9.74 9.15
C LYS A 54 -12.55 -9.45 9.30
N LEU A 55 -11.85 -9.31 8.17
CA LEU A 55 -10.51 -8.76 8.15
C LEU A 55 -10.57 -7.31 8.61
N GLN A 56 -9.52 -6.86 9.31
CA GLN A 56 -9.42 -5.50 9.83
C GLN A 56 -8.28 -4.76 9.11
N HIS A 57 -8.40 -4.62 7.78
CA HIS A 57 -7.41 -3.97 6.93
C HIS A 57 -7.13 -2.54 7.37
N ARG A 58 -8.16 -1.76 7.72
CA ARG A 58 -8.01 -0.38 8.21
C ARG A 58 -7.22 -0.33 9.51
N GLU A 59 -7.52 -1.22 10.45
CA GLU A 59 -6.81 -1.28 11.73
C GLU A 59 -5.35 -1.65 11.52
N TYR A 60 -5.08 -2.66 10.68
CA TYR A 60 -3.73 -3.06 10.32
C TYR A 60 -2.95 -1.88 9.74
N LEU A 61 -3.49 -1.18 8.73
CA LEU A 61 -2.83 -0.05 8.06
C LEU A 61 -2.63 1.18 8.96
N ARG A 62 -3.44 1.36 10.01
CA ARG A 62 -3.26 2.42 11.02
C ARG A 62 -2.10 2.14 11.98
N SER A 63 -1.57 0.92 12.00
CA SER A 63 -0.53 0.56 12.96
C SER A 63 0.75 1.37 12.73
N PRO A 64 1.21 2.17 13.71
CA PRO A 64 2.43 2.96 13.59
C PRO A 64 3.69 2.08 13.50
N LYS A 65 3.57 0.78 13.74
CA LYS A 65 4.68 -0.18 13.67
C LYS A 65 5.08 -0.52 12.22
N LEU A 66 4.19 -0.27 11.25
CA LEU A 66 4.40 -0.64 9.85
C LEU A 66 5.46 0.22 9.16
N PHE A 67 5.58 1.48 9.55
CA PHE A 67 6.52 2.40 8.93
C PHE A 67 7.59 2.83 9.92
N LYS A 68 8.85 2.49 9.60
CA LYS A 68 10.02 2.88 10.39
C LYS A 68 11.06 3.45 9.44
N GLN A 69 11.70 4.53 9.88
CA GLN A 69 12.73 5.20 9.11
C GLN A 69 14.07 5.02 9.82
N ALA A 70 15.03 4.40 9.15
CA ALA A 70 16.41 4.34 9.67
C ALA A 70 17.07 5.73 9.61
N VAL A 71 16.83 6.45 8.50
CA VAL A 71 17.19 7.86 8.31
C VAL A 71 15.92 8.62 7.91
N PRO A 72 15.66 9.80 8.49
CA PRO A 72 14.48 10.59 8.12
C PRO A 72 14.51 11.01 6.64
N ILE A 73 13.52 10.57 5.88
CA ILE A 73 13.26 11.03 4.51
C ILE A 73 12.38 12.27 4.63
N ARG A 74 12.88 13.42 4.15
CA ARG A 74 12.19 14.72 4.31
C ARG A 74 11.34 15.11 3.10
N ASP A 75 11.63 14.51 1.95
CA ASP A 75 10.87 14.77 0.73
C ASP A 75 9.51 14.09 0.78
N ALA A 76 8.45 14.88 0.77
CA ALA A 76 7.08 14.40 0.91
C ALA A 76 6.66 13.53 -0.28
N ALA A 77 7.13 13.84 -1.50
CA ALA A 77 6.84 13.06 -2.69
C ALA A 77 7.45 11.65 -2.61
N THR A 78 8.69 11.55 -2.13
CA THR A 78 9.37 10.27 -1.89
C THR A 78 8.67 9.46 -0.80
N LEU A 79 8.28 10.11 0.30
CA LEU A 79 7.50 9.44 1.37
C LEU A 79 6.17 8.89 0.85
N ALA A 80 5.43 9.67 0.07
CA ALA A 80 4.17 9.23 -0.53
C ALA A 80 4.37 7.98 -1.39
N LYS A 81 5.43 7.91 -2.19
CA LYS A 81 5.77 6.73 -3.01
C LYS A 81 6.14 5.50 -2.17
N ILE A 82 6.85 5.68 -1.06
CA ILE A 82 7.19 4.58 -0.15
C ILE A 82 5.90 4.00 0.47
N HIS A 83 4.99 4.86 0.93
CA HIS A 83 3.71 4.44 1.46
C HIS A 83 2.84 3.77 0.40
N LEU A 84 2.80 4.32 -0.81
CA LEU A 84 2.07 3.74 -1.93
C LEU A 84 2.61 2.36 -2.31
N ASN A 85 3.93 2.15 -2.35
CA ASN A 85 4.53 0.84 -2.60
C ASN A 85 4.12 -0.21 -1.56
N PHE A 86 4.08 0.17 -0.29
CA PHE A 86 3.59 -0.71 0.76
C PHE A 86 2.10 -1.05 0.56
N ARG A 87 1.26 -0.06 0.25
CA ARG A 87 -0.18 -0.24 0.03
C ARG A 87 -0.48 -1.08 -1.22
N LEU A 88 0.24 -0.86 -2.31
CA LEU A 88 0.16 -1.64 -3.55
C LEU A 88 0.50 -3.11 -3.27
N THR A 89 1.59 -3.34 -2.52
CA THR A 89 2.00 -4.69 -2.11
C THR A 89 0.93 -5.34 -1.23
N TYR A 90 0.41 -4.61 -0.23
CA TYR A 90 -0.63 -5.12 0.66
C TYR A 90 -1.95 -5.42 -0.07
N LEU A 91 -2.35 -4.54 -1.00
CA LEU A 91 -3.52 -4.77 -1.84
C LEU A 91 -3.35 -6.06 -2.64
N LYS A 92 -2.22 -6.21 -3.33
CA LYS A 92 -1.91 -7.33 -4.23
C LYS A 92 -1.75 -8.67 -3.49
N ASP A 93 -0.99 -8.69 -2.38
CA ASP A 93 -0.60 -9.92 -1.67
C ASP A 93 -1.55 -10.32 -0.53
N VAL A 94 -2.40 -9.42 -0.05
CA VAL A 94 -3.29 -9.68 1.10
C VAL A 94 -4.75 -9.45 0.75
N VAL A 95 -5.13 -8.24 0.34
CA VAL A 95 -6.54 -7.87 0.18
C VAL A 95 -7.15 -8.54 -1.04
N MET A 96 -6.45 -8.52 -2.17
CA MET A 96 -6.93 -8.99 -3.48
C MET A 96 -6.25 -10.30 -3.92
N ALA A 97 -5.48 -10.96 -3.06
CA ALA A 97 -4.62 -12.10 -3.41
C ALA A 97 -5.36 -13.24 -4.14
N ARG A 98 -6.65 -13.43 -3.87
CA ARG A 98 -7.51 -14.46 -4.48
C ARG A 98 -8.26 -14.00 -5.74
N TYR A 99 -8.23 -12.69 -6.02
CA TYR A 99 -9.01 -12.05 -7.08
C TYR A 99 -8.13 -11.48 -8.19
N ILE A 100 -6.89 -11.18 -7.87
CA ILE A 100 -5.95 -10.56 -8.78
C ILE A 100 -5.59 -11.53 -9.91
N ASP A 101 -5.63 -11.05 -11.14
CA ASP A 101 -5.18 -11.80 -12.32
C ASP A 101 -3.74 -11.40 -12.70
N ASP A 102 -3.15 -12.14 -13.64
CA ASP A 102 -1.76 -11.91 -14.08
C ASP A 102 -1.55 -10.50 -14.64
N MET A 103 -2.57 -9.93 -15.29
CA MET A 103 -2.51 -8.59 -15.85
C MET A 103 -2.46 -7.53 -14.75
N SER A 104 -3.38 -7.61 -13.79
CA SER A 104 -3.45 -6.72 -12.62
C SER A 104 -2.16 -6.80 -11.79
N PHE A 105 -1.65 -8.02 -11.61
CA PHE A 105 -0.37 -8.26 -10.95
C PHE A 105 0.79 -7.56 -11.68
N GLY A 106 0.81 -7.64 -13.01
CA GLY A 106 1.77 -6.94 -13.87
C GLY A 106 1.73 -5.43 -13.69
N THR A 107 0.53 -4.82 -13.76
CA THR A 107 0.33 -3.38 -13.58
C THR A 107 0.81 -2.90 -12.21
N ILE A 108 0.44 -3.60 -11.13
CA ILE A 108 0.88 -3.24 -9.78
C ILE A 108 2.41 -3.37 -9.64
N ARG A 109 3.01 -4.40 -10.24
CA ARG A 109 4.47 -4.57 -10.23
C ARG A 109 5.18 -3.43 -10.96
N GLU A 110 4.64 -2.97 -12.09
CA GLU A 110 5.17 -1.84 -12.83
C GLU A 110 5.09 -0.54 -12.02
N LEU A 111 3.94 -0.23 -11.41
CA LEU A 111 3.77 0.90 -10.50
C LEU A 111 4.82 0.90 -9.38
N ILE A 112 5.00 -0.25 -8.72
CA ILE A 112 6.01 -0.41 -7.66
C ILE A 112 7.41 -0.16 -8.21
N SER A 113 7.71 -0.65 -9.42
CA SER A 113 9.02 -0.49 -10.05
C SER A 113 9.31 0.98 -10.41
N LEU A 114 8.33 1.71 -10.93
CA LEU A 114 8.45 3.14 -11.23
C LEU A 114 8.71 3.95 -9.96
N ASN A 115 7.91 3.70 -8.91
CA ASN A 115 8.11 4.32 -7.60
C ASN A 115 9.50 4.02 -7.03
N ASN A 116 9.96 2.77 -7.13
CA ASN A 116 11.29 2.38 -6.65
C ASN A 116 12.40 3.11 -7.41
N ALA A 117 12.29 3.27 -8.72
CA ALA A 117 13.27 4.02 -9.51
C ALA A 117 13.37 5.47 -9.01
N GLU A 118 12.24 6.13 -8.78
CA GLU A 118 12.23 7.50 -8.25
C GLU A 118 12.76 7.61 -6.82
N ILE A 119 12.38 6.67 -5.93
CA ILE A 119 12.89 6.63 -4.56
C ILE A 119 14.41 6.46 -4.56
N VAL A 120 14.93 5.53 -5.37
CA VAL A 120 16.38 5.28 -5.48
C VAL A 120 17.10 6.50 -6.03
N ASN A 121 16.55 7.16 -7.07
CA ASN A 121 17.13 8.39 -7.61
C ASN A 121 17.17 9.50 -6.54
N HIS A 122 16.09 9.68 -5.78
CA HIS A 122 16.08 10.66 -4.68
C HIS A 122 17.15 10.36 -3.63
N VAL A 123 17.30 9.09 -3.24
CA VAL A 123 18.32 8.68 -2.28
C VAL A 123 19.72 8.90 -2.84
N HIS A 124 19.97 8.53 -4.11
CA HIS A 124 21.24 8.69 -4.79
C HIS A 124 21.68 10.17 -4.86
N ASP A 125 20.75 11.07 -5.23
CA ASP A 125 21.05 12.49 -5.42
C ASP A 125 21.16 13.25 -4.08
N ASN A 126 20.63 12.68 -3.00
CA ASN A 126 20.70 13.26 -1.66
C ASN A 126 21.95 12.79 -0.89
N THR A 127 23.09 13.44 -1.17
CA THR A 127 24.38 13.12 -0.54
C THR A 127 24.33 13.14 1.00
N LYS A 128 23.51 14.02 1.60
CA LYS A 128 23.37 14.10 3.06
C LYS A 128 22.69 12.85 3.63
N LEU A 129 21.63 12.39 2.97
CA LEU A 129 20.92 11.18 3.36
C LEU A 129 21.82 9.94 3.18
N LEU A 130 22.56 9.86 2.08
CA LEU A 130 23.56 8.80 1.88
C LEU A 130 24.63 8.78 2.97
N GLN A 131 25.17 9.95 3.35
CA GLN A 131 26.14 10.03 4.44
C GLN A 131 25.55 9.51 5.75
N GLN A 132 24.33 9.95 6.10
CA GLN A 132 23.64 9.46 7.31
C GLN A 132 23.40 7.95 7.29
N LEU A 133 23.06 7.39 6.12
CA LEU A 133 22.94 5.94 5.93
C LEU A 133 24.27 5.22 6.12
N PHE A 134 25.37 5.75 5.55
CA PHE A 134 26.70 5.17 5.72
C PHE A 134 27.21 5.26 7.15
N ASP A 135 26.92 6.36 7.84
CA ASP A 135 27.28 6.54 9.25
C ASP A 135 26.59 5.46 10.11
N LEU A 136 25.33 5.11 9.83
CA LEU A 136 24.62 4.00 10.49
C LEU A 136 25.26 2.63 10.21
N CYS A 137 25.74 2.39 8.98
CA CYS A 137 26.44 1.15 8.63
C CYS A 137 27.84 1.05 9.26
N GLY A 138 28.55 2.17 9.36
CA GLY A 138 29.88 2.26 9.96
C GLY A 138 29.86 2.20 11.49
N SER A 139 28.73 2.54 12.12
CA SER A 139 28.53 2.48 13.57
C SER A 139 28.00 1.12 14.05
N ARG A 140 28.60 0.02 13.56
CA ARG A 140 28.55 -1.24 14.31
C ARG A 140 29.31 -1.06 15.62
N PRO A 141 28.70 -1.30 16.80
CA PRO A 141 29.47 -1.40 18.02
C PRO A 141 30.35 -2.65 17.92
N ASN A 142 31.65 -2.47 18.18
CA ASN A 142 32.50 -3.57 18.61
C ASN A 142 31.89 -4.15 19.90
N GLY A 143 31.15 -5.25 19.81
CA GLY A 143 30.69 -6.02 20.96
C GLY A 143 29.17 -6.11 21.11
N ALA A 144 28.60 -7.20 20.57
CA ALA A 144 27.58 -8.03 21.21
C ALA A 144 27.66 -9.43 20.60
#